data_AF-A0A1F7BEZ6-F1
#
_entry.id   AF-A0A1F7BEZ6-F1
#
_cell.length_a   1.000
_cell.length_b   1.000
_cell.length_c   1.000
_cell.angle_alpha   90.00
_cell.angle_beta   90.00
_cell.angle_gamma   90.00
#
_symmetry.space_group_name_H-M   'P 1'
#
loop_
_entity.id
_entity.type
_entity.pdbx_description
1 polymer ?
#
loop_
_entity_poly.entity_id
_entity_poly.type
_entity_poly.pdbx_seq_one_letter_code
_entity_poly.pdbx_strand_id
1 'polypeptide(L)'
;MKRIPWHIVILGIFLFFFFWGLNAQYPVLGHDYFYFFPRMLEGKWHFLRQGLLPLRFAPHLCGGFPQYGNPQDLFYSLPQFLSFFLDLWTAAQLSIFIGMVLGYVGWVFFGKDVLRLTSPWSHVLALVCTANGFFFVHLAVGHLSYFTLPLMSWVLWVLFHREKESNRFVLLQRATFATVLAGIFLYSGSHLASFIILPLIVFFLPFDLLLSAEPRNRLIVLGRRCFFFGLASLTLGASKLVAVYSVMRVLPRSMAFYEYTAGQNVLLFAAKALWAFPQLPWFFTQDPINRIHEESMFTSPVVLIGIMVLAWLFLKNPHIGRWKKVFLAITALCIAGFLLGIVHGVGIIPETLQKFPFFSSLRVPERFLLILALLFSIGGIRGLALLFQKERWKVWNARAALGASVLTVAAFIGAYSPLLQSLEYTLPYDQINASLHADPDPLKQPITKVQNLRGLKVSDFHYFFQGSTGSRCYETIQSSNFPALQDGPVNLAWDDALNVYNPACIAYGKENGCRPGDRIDIDDLPNLERFINGKQTTWKLSAAQHVADGVTLVALLGIILVTVLSALYTCRKIWSARG
;
A
#
# COMPACT_ATOMS: atom_id res chain seq x y z
N MET A 1 -1.36 -39.57 -6.11
CA MET A 1 -1.75 -38.15 -6.34
C MET A 1 -2.28 -37.54 -5.04
N LYS A 2 -1.58 -36.55 -4.45
CA LYS A 2 -2.11 -35.82 -3.28
C LYS A 2 -3.32 -35.01 -3.74
N ARG A 3 -4.49 -35.19 -3.11
CA ARG A 3 -5.71 -34.42 -3.44
C ARG A 3 -5.41 -32.92 -3.30
N ILE A 4 -5.69 -32.15 -4.36
CA ILE A 4 -5.57 -30.68 -4.31
C ILE A 4 -6.49 -30.19 -3.16
N PRO A 5 -5.99 -29.33 -2.24
CA PRO A 5 -6.84 -28.82 -1.17
C PRO A 5 -7.95 -27.95 -1.77
N TRP A 6 -9.21 -28.26 -1.48
CA TRP A 6 -10.37 -27.51 -1.99
C TRP A 6 -10.31 -26.00 -1.74
N HIS A 7 -9.66 -25.56 -0.65
CA HIS A 7 -9.46 -24.13 -0.39
C HIS A 7 -8.60 -23.43 -1.45
N ILE A 8 -7.67 -24.13 -2.09
CA ILE A 8 -6.86 -23.58 -3.20
C ILE A 8 -7.72 -23.43 -4.46
N VAL A 9 -8.63 -24.37 -4.71
CA VAL A 9 -9.60 -24.24 -5.80
C VAL A 9 -10.51 -23.03 -5.56
N ILE A 10 -10.99 -22.84 -4.33
CA ILE A 10 -11.81 -21.67 -3.97
C ILE A 10 -11.03 -20.36 -4.11
N LEU A 11 -9.75 -20.34 -3.69
CA LEU A 11 -8.88 -19.18 -3.94
C LEU A 11 -8.77 -18.89 -5.45
N GLY A 12 -8.60 -19.91 -6.29
CA GLY A 12 -8.58 -19.76 -7.75
C GLY A 12 -9.86 -19.15 -8.30
N ILE A 13 -11.03 -19.60 -7.81
CA ILE A 13 -12.34 -19.02 -8.18
C ILE A 13 -12.42 -17.55 -7.75
N PHE A 14 -12.04 -17.23 -6.51
CA PHE A 14 -12.00 -15.85 -6.03
C PHE A 14 -11.11 -14.96 -6.90
N LEU A 15 -9.88 -15.40 -7.19
CA LEU A 15 -8.95 -14.65 -8.03
C LEU A 15 -9.50 -14.46 -9.44
N PHE A 16 -10.14 -15.48 -10.02
CA PHE A 16 -10.80 -15.35 -11.32
C PHE A 16 -11.84 -14.22 -11.31
N PHE A 17 -12.76 -14.21 -10.34
CA PHE A 17 -13.79 -13.17 -10.26
C PHE A 17 -13.21 -11.79 -9.90
N PHE A 18 -12.16 -11.74 -9.08
CA PHE A 18 -11.47 -10.50 -8.75
C PHE A 18 -10.86 -9.86 -10.01
N PHE A 19 -10.11 -10.62 -10.80
CA PHE A 19 -9.50 -10.12 -12.04
C PHE A 19 -10.53 -9.90 -13.15
N TRP A 20 -11.58 -10.73 -13.24
CA TRP A 20 -12.72 -10.44 -14.12
C TRP A 20 -13.34 -9.08 -13.77
N GLY A 21 -13.54 -8.79 -12.48
CA GLY A 21 -14.03 -7.50 -12.00
C GLY A 21 -13.11 -6.33 -12.35
N LEU A 22 -11.79 -6.47 -12.21
CA LEU A 22 -10.81 -5.45 -12.63
C LEU A 22 -10.83 -5.18 -14.14
N ASN A 23 -11.23 -6.15 -14.96
CA ASN A 23 -11.29 -6.03 -16.42
C ASN A 23 -12.71 -5.83 -16.95
N ALA A 24 -13.70 -5.61 -16.08
CA ALA A 24 -15.10 -5.57 -16.48
C ALA A 24 -15.42 -4.44 -17.47
N GLN A 25 -14.65 -3.34 -17.43
CA GLN A 25 -14.79 -2.20 -18.34
C GLN A 25 -13.61 -2.03 -19.31
N TYR A 26 -12.68 -2.99 -19.36
CA TYR A 26 -11.54 -2.94 -20.28
C TYR A 26 -12.02 -2.76 -21.74
N PRO A 27 -11.42 -1.87 -22.55
CA PRO A 27 -10.12 -1.20 -22.37
C PRO A 27 -10.15 0.12 -21.58
N VAL A 28 -11.28 0.50 -20.99
CA VAL A 28 -11.35 1.67 -20.11
C VAL A 28 -10.95 1.24 -18.69
N LEU A 29 -9.92 1.87 -18.14
CA LEU A 29 -9.41 1.60 -16.79
C LEU A 29 -9.88 2.65 -15.77
N GLY A 30 -9.76 2.30 -14.49
CA GLY A 30 -10.05 3.20 -13.38
C GLY A 30 -9.28 4.51 -13.49
N HIS A 31 -9.92 5.62 -13.11
CA HIS A 31 -9.37 6.95 -13.34
C HIS A 31 -8.03 7.21 -12.64
N ASP A 32 -7.77 6.62 -11.47
CA ASP A 32 -6.55 6.88 -10.69
C ASP A 32 -5.30 6.23 -11.28
N TYR A 33 -5.45 5.30 -12.24
CA TYR A 33 -4.29 4.82 -13.01
C TYR A 33 -3.60 5.97 -13.75
N PHE A 34 -4.32 7.06 -14.03
CA PHE A 34 -3.76 8.30 -14.56
C PHE A 34 -2.66 8.90 -13.69
N TYR A 35 -2.68 8.70 -12.38
CA TYR A 35 -1.61 9.18 -11.50
C TYR A 35 -0.33 8.32 -11.59
N PHE A 36 -0.50 6.99 -11.58
CA PHE A 36 0.61 6.04 -11.41
C PHE A 36 1.30 5.68 -12.72
N PHE A 37 0.55 5.52 -13.81
CA PHE A 37 1.11 5.06 -15.09
C PHE A 37 2.09 6.06 -15.73
N PRO A 38 1.85 7.39 -15.75
CA PRO A 38 2.86 8.34 -16.21
C PRO A 38 4.15 8.29 -15.39
N ARG A 39 4.07 8.05 -14.08
CA ARG A 39 5.26 7.85 -13.22
C ARG A 39 5.98 6.55 -13.55
N MET A 40 5.25 5.50 -13.89
CA MET A 40 5.85 4.25 -14.33
C MET A 40 6.53 4.38 -15.71
N LEU A 41 5.97 5.20 -16.60
CA LEU A 41 6.56 5.55 -17.89
C LEU A 41 7.83 6.38 -17.70
N GLU A 42 7.82 7.35 -16.79
CA GLU A 42 9.03 8.09 -16.38
C GLU A 42 10.10 7.14 -15.85
N GLY A 43 9.72 6.21 -14.97
CA GLY A 43 10.63 5.17 -14.49
C GLY A 43 11.22 4.33 -15.63
N LYS A 44 10.40 3.96 -16.63
CA LYS A 44 10.87 3.21 -17.80
C LYS A 44 11.80 4.05 -18.68
N TRP A 45 11.45 5.30 -18.95
CA TRP A 45 12.27 6.25 -19.71
C TRP A 45 13.63 6.50 -19.05
N HIS A 46 13.65 6.63 -17.71
CA HIS A 46 14.87 6.74 -16.91
C HIS A 46 15.69 5.45 -16.93
N PHE A 47 15.05 4.29 -16.76
CA PHE A 47 15.75 2.99 -16.78
C PHE A 47 16.51 2.76 -18.08
N LEU A 48 15.93 3.13 -19.24
CA LEU A 48 16.58 3.02 -20.54
C LEU A 48 17.84 3.89 -20.70
N ARG A 49 18.03 4.90 -19.84
CA ARG A 49 19.14 5.86 -19.92
C ARG A 49 20.16 5.72 -18.79
N GLN A 50 19.70 5.43 -17.58
CA GLN A 50 20.50 5.40 -16.36
C GLN A 50 20.39 4.09 -15.57
N GLY A 51 19.62 3.12 -16.05
CA GLY A 51 19.44 1.83 -15.39
C GLY A 51 18.77 1.96 -14.01
N LEU A 52 19.35 1.29 -13.01
CA LEU A 52 18.79 1.19 -11.65
C LEU A 52 19.23 2.31 -10.71
N LEU A 53 19.95 3.31 -11.20
CA LEU A 53 20.29 4.49 -10.40
C LEU A 53 19.01 5.20 -9.93
N PRO A 54 18.99 5.81 -8.74
CA PRO A 54 17.78 6.47 -8.24
C PRO A 54 17.25 7.53 -9.23
N LEU A 55 15.98 7.42 -9.60
CA LEU A 55 15.25 8.44 -10.36
C LEU A 55 15.04 9.68 -9.48
N ARG A 56 16.08 10.50 -9.33
CA ARG A 56 16.07 11.69 -8.45
C ARG A 56 15.06 12.72 -8.91
N PHE A 57 15.10 13.02 -10.21
CA PHE A 57 14.36 14.11 -10.81
C PHE A 57 13.67 13.62 -12.09
N ALA A 58 12.37 13.89 -12.22
CA ALA A 58 11.55 13.49 -13.35
C ALA A 58 11.27 14.70 -14.25
N PRO A 59 11.83 14.77 -15.47
CA PRO A 59 11.68 15.93 -16.33
C PRO A 59 10.32 16.00 -17.05
N HIS A 60 9.60 14.89 -17.30
CA HIS A 60 8.27 14.97 -17.93
C HIS A 60 7.19 15.42 -16.94
N LEU A 61 7.46 15.26 -15.65
CA LEU A 61 6.50 15.57 -14.61
C LEU A 61 6.67 17.04 -14.20
N CYS A 62 5.64 17.84 -14.48
CA CYS A 62 5.44 19.14 -13.83
C CYS A 62 6.50 20.20 -14.08
N GLY A 63 7.20 20.12 -15.21
CA GLY A 63 8.31 21.00 -15.53
C GLY A 63 9.59 20.64 -14.79
N GLY A 64 9.65 19.45 -14.20
CA GLY A 64 10.72 18.99 -13.32
C GLY A 64 10.21 18.74 -11.91
N PHE A 65 10.24 17.49 -11.46
CA PHE A 65 9.76 17.07 -10.14
C PHE A 65 10.81 16.22 -9.39
N PRO A 66 11.03 16.41 -8.07
CA PRO A 66 11.91 15.56 -7.25
C PRO A 66 11.29 14.19 -6.96
N GLN A 67 11.23 13.33 -7.98
CA GLN A 67 10.51 12.06 -7.97
C GLN A 67 10.98 11.09 -6.87
N TYR A 68 12.29 10.96 -6.62
CA TYR A 68 12.77 10.08 -5.56
C TYR A 68 12.31 10.55 -4.16
N GLY A 69 12.04 11.84 -3.98
CA GLY A 69 11.46 12.36 -2.74
C GLY A 69 9.94 12.23 -2.66
N ASN A 70 9.25 11.78 -3.71
CA ASN A 70 7.81 11.56 -3.65
C ASN A 70 7.48 10.31 -2.78
N PRO A 71 6.63 10.43 -1.74
CA PRO A 71 6.18 9.28 -0.95
C PRO A 71 5.31 8.28 -1.71
N GLN A 72 4.79 8.65 -2.89
CA GLN A 72 3.97 7.81 -3.77
C GLN A 72 4.72 7.32 -5.01
N ASP A 73 6.02 7.58 -5.11
CA ASP A 73 6.85 7.06 -6.19
C ASP A 73 6.94 5.52 -6.15
N LEU A 74 6.97 4.94 -7.35
CA LEU A 74 6.91 3.51 -7.62
C LEU A 74 8.19 2.96 -8.25
N PHE A 75 9.25 3.76 -8.42
CA PHE A 75 10.40 3.37 -9.25
C PHE A 75 11.09 2.05 -8.82
N TYR A 76 11.11 1.75 -7.52
CA TYR A 76 11.66 0.49 -6.98
C TYR A 76 10.58 -0.52 -6.57
N SER A 77 9.40 -0.43 -7.17
CA SER A 77 8.27 -1.32 -6.91
C SER A 77 8.22 -2.50 -7.90
N LEU A 78 7.48 -3.55 -7.52
CA LEU A 78 7.19 -4.69 -8.40
C LEU A 78 6.50 -4.29 -9.72
N PRO A 79 5.45 -3.44 -9.74
CA PRO A 79 4.84 -3.04 -11.00
C PRO A 79 5.79 -2.27 -11.91
N GLN A 80 6.69 -1.44 -11.37
CA GLN A 80 7.72 -0.80 -12.18
C GLN A 80 8.71 -1.80 -12.77
N PHE A 81 9.19 -2.75 -11.96
CA PHE A 81 10.12 -3.77 -12.44
C PHE A 81 9.51 -4.59 -13.59
N LEU A 82 8.25 -4.99 -13.46
CA LEU A 82 7.54 -5.73 -14.49
C LEU A 82 7.24 -4.89 -15.74
N SER A 83 7.00 -3.58 -15.59
CA SER A 83 6.72 -2.69 -16.74
C SER A 83 7.91 -2.44 -17.65
N PHE A 84 9.13 -2.79 -17.21
CA PHE A 84 10.29 -2.83 -18.09
C PHE A 84 10.15 -3.89 -19.19
N PHE A 85 9.43 -4.97 -18.92
CA PHE A 85 9.30 -6.14 -19.82
C PHE A 85 7.88 -6.35 -20.36
N LEU A 86 6.87 -5.84 -19.66
CA LEU A 86 5.46 -5.99 -19.99
C LEU A 86 4.82 -4.61 -20.25
N ASP A 87 3.63 -4.59 -20.85
CA ASP A 87 2.81 -3.38 -20.87
C ASP A 87 2.34 -3.00 -19.46
N LEU A 88 1.96 -1.73 -19.26
CA LEU A 88 1.66 -1.18 -17.93
C LEU A 88 0.52 -1.93 -17.23
N TRP A 89 -0.52 -2.31 -17.96
CA TRP A 89 -1.68 -2.97 -17.41
C TRP A 89 -1.36 -4.41 -16.99
N THR A 90 -0.70 -5.18 -17.86
CA THR A 90 -0.26 -6.54 -17.51
C THR A 90 0.72 -6.54 -16.33
N ALA A 91 1.66 -5.58 -16.29
CA ALA A 91 2.57 -5.41 -15.16
C ALA A 91 1.84 -5.12 -13.84
N ALA A 92 0.82 -4.24 -13.88
CA ALA A 92 -0.01 -3.94 -12.72
C ALA A 92 -0.81 -5.16 -12.25
N GLN A 93 -1.49 -5.87 -13.16
CA GLN A 93 -2.26 -7.08 -12.82
C GLN A 93 -1.40 -8.18 -12.22
N LEU A 94 -0.25 -8.46 -12.83
CA LEU A 94 0.67 -9.48 -12.31
C LEU A 94 1.21 -9.10 -10.93
N SER A 95 1.49 -7.81 -10.69
CA SER A 95 1.89 -7.32 -9.37
C SER A 95 0.80 -7.51 -8.32
N ILE A 96 -0.45 -7.19 -8.67
CA ILE A 96 -1.62 -7.40 -7.82
C ILE A 96 -1.80 -8.90 -7.52
N PHE A 97 -1.69 -9.76 -8.54
CA PHE A 97 -1.80 -11.21 -8.38
C PHE A 97 -0.74 -11.74 -7.41
N ILE A 98 0.52 -11.36 -7.62
CA ILE A 98 1.63 -11.75 -6.74
C ILE A 98 1.38 -11.24 -5.31
N GLY A 99 1.00 -9.98 -5.14
CA GLY A 99 0.69 -9.38 -3.84
C GLY A 99 -0.42 -10.13 -3.10
N MET A 100 -1.52 -10.46 -3.80
CA MET A 100 -2.65 -11.21 -3.24
C MET A 100 -2.28 -12.64 -2.87
N VAL A 101 -1.55 -13.37 -3.73
CA VAL A 101 -1.14 -14.75 -3.45
C VAL A 101 -0.17 -14.79 -2.26
N LEU A 102 0.84 -13.92 -2.25
CA LEU A 102 1.78 -13.84 -1.14
C LEU A 102 1.07 -13.40 0.15
N GLY A 103 0.17 -12.42 0.08
CA GLY A 103 -0.62 -11.97 1.23
C GLY A 103 -1.56 -13.05 1.77
N TYR A 104 -2.20 -13.83 0.89
CA TYR A 104 -2.99 -14.99 1.28
C TYR A 104 -2.15 -16.01 2.05
N VAL A 105 -0.97 -16.35 1.53
CA VAL A 105 -0.04 -17.26 2.21
C VAL A 105 0.38 -16.71 3.58
N GLY A 106 0.69 -15.41 3.66
CA GLY A 106 1.01 -14.74 4.92
C GLY A 106 -0.12 -14.84 5.95
N TRP A 107 -1.38 -14.67 5.52
CA TRP A 107 -2.53 -14.84 6.41
C TRP A 107 -2.75 -16.29 6.84
N VAL A 108 -2.45 -17.28 5.99
CA VAL A 108 -2.47 -18.69 6.39
C VAL A 108 -1.45 -18.94 7.50
N PHE A 109 -0.23 -18.43 7.36
CA PHE A 109 0.80 -18.53 8.39
C PHE A 109 0.43 -17.78 9.66
N PHE A 110 -0.11 -16.56 9.55
CA PHE A 110 -0.64 -15.81 10.69
C PHE A 110 -1.72 -16.61 11.44
N GLY A 111 -2.68 -17.18 10.70
CA GLY A 111 -3.72 -18.02 11.28
C GLY A 111 -3.19 -19.26 11.99
N LYS A 112 -2.22 -19.97 11.39
CA LYS A 112 -1.63 -21.18 11.98
C LYS A 112 -0.77 -20.86 13.20
N ASP A 113 0.16 -19.92 13.06
CA ASP A 113 1.28 -19.78 14.00
C ASP A 113 1.00 -18.75 15.10
N VAL A 114 0.17 -17.73 14.81
CA VAL A 114 -0.19 -16.69 15.77
C VAL A 114 -1.50 -17.03 16.47
N LEU A 115 -2.54 -17.36 15.68
CA LEU A 115 -3.89 -17.62 16.18
C LEU A 115 -4.17 -19.09 16.51
N ARG A 116 -3.26 -20.02 16.17
CA ARG A 116 -3.41 -21.47 16.39
C ARG A 116 -4.70 -22.03 15.78
N LEU A 117 -4.98 -21.65 14.53
CA LEU A 117 -6.07 -22.20 13.75
C LEU A 117 -5.63 -23.51 13.07
N THR A 118 -6.54 -24.48 12.94
CA THR A 118 -6.33 -25.63 12.05
C THR A 118 -6.20 -25.17 10.61
N SER A 119 -5.48 -25.91 9.76
CA SER A 119 -5.23 -25.53 8.36
C SER A 119 -6.46 -25.03 7.60
N PRO A 120 -7.63 -25.70 7.63
CA PRO A 120 -8.83 -25.21 6.92
C PRO A 120 -9.26 -23.79 7.35
N TRP A 121 -9.30 -23.52 8.66
CA TRP A 121 -9.68 -22.20 9.19
C TRP A 121 -8.62 -21.13 8.93
N SER A 122 -7.34 -21.49 8.82
CA SER A 122 -6.31 -20.54 8.39
C SER A 122 -6.51 -20.12 6.93
N HIS A 123 -6.97 -21.04 6.06
CA HIS A 123 -7.34 -20.70 4.69
C HIS A 123 -8.60 -19.81 4.63
N VAL A 124 -9.58 -20.05 5.50
CA VAL A 124 -10.77 -19.17 5.62
C VAL A 124 -10.34 -17.76 6.04
N LEU A 125 -9.50 -17.63 7.06
CA LEU A 125 -8.98 -16.33 7.50
C LEU A 125 -8.28 -15.60 6.34
N ALA A 126 -7.39 -16.30 5.65
CA ALA A 126 -6.67 -15.72 4.52
C ALA A 126 -7.60 -15.26 3.40
N LEU A 127 -8.61 -16.05 3.08
CA LEU A 127 -9.59 -15.70 2.06
C LEU A 127 -10.42 -14.49 2.49
N VAL A 128 -10.93 -14.45 3.71
CA VAL A 128 -11.73 -13.32 4.23
C VAL A 128 -10.92 -12.03 4.27
N CYS A 129 -9.67 -12.08 4.74
CA CYS A 129 -8.83 -10.88 4.78
C CYS A 129 -8.45 -10.41 3.37
N THR A 130 -8.24 -11.32 2.41
CA THR A 130 -7.85 -10.96 1.03
C THR A 130 -9.05 -10.55 0.17
N ALA A 131 -10.22 -11.16 0.38
CA ALA A 131 -11.50 -10.81 -0.26
C ALA A 131 -12.19 -9.65 0.48
N ASN A 132 -11.40 -8.65 0.90
CA ASN A 132 -11.92 -7.44 1.51
C ASN A 132 -12.29 -6.41 0.44
N GLY A 133 -13.42 -5.77 0.64
CA GLY A 133 -13.96 -4.75 -0.24
C GLY A 133 -13.03 -3.60 -0.57
N PHE A 134 -12.34 -3.09 0.46
CA PHE A 134 -11.40 -1.99 0.31
C PHE A 134 -10.33 -2.30 -0.75
N PHE A 135 -9.77 -3.51 -0.71
CA PHE A 135 -8.71 -3.91 -1.64
C PHE A 135 -9.22 -3.95 -3.07
N PHE A 136 -10.41 -4.54 -3.29
CA PHE A 136 -10.96 -4.67 -4.62
C PHE A 136 -11.30 -3.31 -5.23
N VAL A 137 -12.09 -2.49 -4.52
CA VAL A 137 -12.62 -1.26 -5.12
C VAL A 137 -11.51 -0.22 -5.34
N HIS A 138 -10.52 -0.11 -4.43
CA HIS A 138 -9.38 0.79 -4.64
C HIS A 138 -8.49 0.37 -5.81
N LEU A 139 -8.23 -0.93 -5.96
CA LEU A 139 -7.46 -1.43 -7.10
C LEU A 139 -8.25 -1.28 -8.41
N ALA A 140 -9.58 -1.48 -8.39
CA ALA A 140 -10.44 -1.26 -9.55
C ALA A 140 -10.43 0.20 -10.04
N VAL A 141 -10.49 1.15 -9.11
CA VAL A 141 -10.44 2.59 -9.41
C VAL A 141 -9.03 3.07 -9.81
N GLY A 142 -7.98 2.33 -9.43
CA GLY A 142 -6.62 2.55 -9.92
C GLY A 142 -5.60 3.03 -8.90
N HIS A 143 -5.92 2.91 -7.60
CA HIS A 143 -4.95 3.14 -6.53
C HIS A 143 -3.92 2.00 -6.45
N LEU A 144 -2.99 1.99 -7.41
CA LEU A 144 -2.07 0.87 -7.63
C LEU A 144 -1.24 0.53 -6.40
N SER A 145 -0.81 1.52 -5.61
CA SER A 145 0.06 1.31 -4.43
C SER A 145 -0.56 0.41 -3.35
N TYR A 146 -1.87 0.14 -3.38
CA TYR A 146 -2.52 -0.80 -2.45
C TYR A 146 -2.30 -2.28 -2.77
N PHE A 147 -1.65 -2.63 -3.88
CA PHE A 147 -1.31 -4.03 -4.19
C PHE A 147 -0.47 -4.70 -3.09
N THR A 148 0.23 -3.90 -2.27
CA THR A 148 1.04 -4.36 -1.14
C THR A 148 0.23 -4.60 0.13
N LEU A 149 -1.00 -4.09 0.26
CA LEU A 149 -1.79 -4.22 1.49
C LEU A 149 -1.95 -5.68 1.95
N PRO A 150 -2.25 -6.67 1.09
CA PRO A 150 -2.33 -8.07 1.52
C PRO A 150 -1.06 -8.59 2.19
N LEU A 151 0.11 -8.01 1.88
CA LEU A 151 1.40 -8.37 2.49
C LEU A 151 1.53 -7.93 3.96
N MET A 152 0.60 -7.12 4.48
CA MET A 152 0.56 -6.78 5.91
C MET A 152 0.51 -8.03 6.81
N SER A 153 -0.06 -9.11 6.29
CA SER A 153 -0.13 -10.41 6.94
C SER A 153 1.25 -10.93 7.34
N TRP A 154 2.26 -10.71 6.52
CA TRP A 154 3.64 -11.10 6.80
C TRP A 154 4.28 -10.26 7.89
N VAL A 155 3.97 -8.96 7.93
CA VAL A 155 4.43 -8.07 9.01
C VAL A 155 3.84 -8.52 10.34
N LEU A 156 2.53 -8.78 10.37
CA LEU A 156 1.84 -9.29 11.55
C LEU A 156 2.38 -10.67 11.96
N TRP A 157 2.61 -11.57 11.01
CA TRP A 157 3.15 -12.90 11.32
C TRP A 157 4.57 -12.82 11.89
N VAL A 158 5.49 -12.10 11.25
CA VAL A 158 6.87 -11.98 11.74
C VAL A 158 6.93 -11.32 13.11
N LEU A 159 6.08 -10.32 13.36
CA LEU A 159 6.06 -9.69 14.66
C LEU A 159 5.44 -10.60 15.73
N PHE A 160 4.31 -11.24 15.44
CA PHE A 160 3.49 -11.93 16.43
C PHE A 160 3.60 -13.48 16.44
N HIS A 161 4.43 -14.12 15.62
CA HIS A 161 4.59 -15.58 15.73
C HIS A 161 5.08 -15.98 17.13
N ARG A 162 4.66 -17.16 17.60
CA ARG A 162 4.81 -17.55 19.02
C ARG A 162 6.20 -18.06 19.38
N GLU A 163 6.90 -18.67 18.43
CA GLU A 163 8.24 -19.17 18.65
C GLU A 163 9.23 -18.05 18.93
N LYS A 164 10.25 -18.29 19.76
CA LYS A 164 11.37 -17.36 19.93
C LYS A 164 12.41 -17.60 18.84
N GLU A 165 13.26 -16.60 18.61
CA GLU A 165 14.46 -16.78 17.79
C GLU A 165 15.47 -17.64 18.58
N SER A 166 15.67 -18.88 18.12
CA SER A 166 16.53 -19.86 18.82
C SER A 166 17.99 -19.41 18.93
N ASN A 167 18.48 -18.64 17.95
CA ASN A 167 19.83 -18.10 17.94
C ASN A 167 19.90 -16.75 17.20
N ARG A 168 21.09 -16.15 17.17
CA ARG A 168 21.33 -14.85 16.49
C ARG A 168 21.14 -14.93 14.97
N PHE A 169 21.46 -16.06 14.35
CA PHE A 169 21.30 -16.23 12.90
C PHE A 169 19.82 -16.24 12.49
N VAL A 170 18.95 -16.95 13.23
CA VAL A 170 17.49 -16.93 12.99
C VAL A 170 16.90 -15.53 13.22
N LEU A 171 17.39 -14.80 14.23
CA LEU A 171 17.01 -13.39 14.41
C LEU A 171 17.38 -12.56 13.18
N LEU A 172 18.61 -12.72 12.67
CA LEU A 172 19.07 -11.99 11.49
C LEU A 172 18.24 -12.32 10.26
N GLN A 173 17.93 -13.59 10.00
CA GLN A 173 17.06 -14.02 8.91
C GLN A 173 15.67 -13.36 8.98
N ARG A 174 15.07 -13.34 10.17
CA ARG A 174 13.75 -12.70 10.38
C ARG A 174 13.83 -11.19 10.27
N ALA A 175 14.91 -10.58 10.74
CA ALA A 175 15.14 -9.15 10.57
C ALA A 175 15.27 -8.79 9.09
N THR A 176 16.06 -9.55 8.32
CA THR A 176 16.19 -9.40 6.87
C THR A 176 14.84 -9.52 6.17
N PHE A 177 14.02 -10.53 6.51
CA PHE A 177 12.69 -10.68 5.94
C PHE A 177 11.76 -9.50 6.29
N ALA A 178 11.75 -9.05 7.56
CA ALA A 178 11.00 -7.87 7.98
C ALA A 178 11.45 -6.60 7.24
N THR A 179 12.76 -6.43 7.04
CA THR A 179 13.35 -5.30 6.32
C THR A 179 12.98 -5.31 4.85
N VAL A 180 12.97 -6.47 4.19
CA VAL A 180 12.50 -6.59 2.80
C VAL A 180 11.02 -6.20 2.70
N LEU A 181 10.16 -6.65 3.62
CA LEU A 181 8.76 -6.25 3.65
C LEU A 181 8.59 -4.74 3.83
N ALA A 182 9.30 -4.13 4.79
CA ALA A 182 9.28 -2.69 5.00
C ALA A 182 9.78 -1.93 3.76
N GLY A 183 10.81 -2.44 3.10
CA GLY A 183 11.29 -1.93 1.82
C GLY A 183 10.22 -1.97 0.73
N ILE A 184 9.50 -3.09 0.59
CA ILE A 184 8.39 -3.21 -0.37
C ILE A 184 7.34 -2.11 -0.12
N PHE A 185 6.93 -1.88 1.13
CA PHE A 185 5.95 -0.82 1.42
C PHE A 185 6.48 0.58 1.13
N LEU A 186 7.72 0.88 1.52
CA LEU A 186 8.31 2.21 1.38
C LEU A 186 8.57 2.57 -0.08
N TYR A 187 9.11 1.63 -0.87
CA TYR A 187 9.53 1.85 -2.25
C TYR A 187 8.41 1.58 -3.28
N SER A 188 7.25 1.08 -2.84
CA SER A 188 6.04 0.91 -3.69
C SER A 188 5.03 2.04 -3.51
N GLY A 189 5.43 3.18 -2.96
CA GLY A 189 4.53 4.31 -2.72
C GLY A 189 3.41 4.03 -1.71
N SER A 190 3.48 2.89 -0.99
CA SER A 190 2.43 2.35 -0.13
C SER A 190 2.48 2.92 1.28
N HIS A 191 2.78 4.21 1.44
CA HIS A 191 2.87 4.84 2.75
C HIS A 191 1.58 4.61 3.57
N LEU A 192 0.39 4.68 2.95
CA LEU A 192 -0.88 4.41 3.64
C LEU A 192 -1.00 2.97 4.18
N ALA A 193 -0.37 1.99 3.53
CA ALA A 193 -0.31 0.64 4.09
C ALA A 193 0.41 0.64 5.45
N SER A 194 1.51 1.39 5.57
CA SER A 194 2.20 1.59 6.85
C SER A 194 1.30 2.28 7.89
N PHE A 195 0.47 3.25 7.47
CA PHE A 195 -0.53 3.89 8.34
C PHE A 195 -1.62 2.93 8.83
N ILE A 196 -1.96 1.88 8.09
CA ILE A 196 -2.93 0.87 8.51
C ILE A 196 -2.26 -0.18 9.40
N ILE A 197 -1.05 -0.61 9.04
CA ILE A 197 -0.30 -1.66 9.74
C ILE A 197 0.08 -1.24 11.16
N LEU A 198 0.56 -0.01 11.36
CA LEU A 198 1.02 0.44 12.68
C LEU A 198 -0.10 0.45 13.73
N PRO A 199 -1.27 1.08 13.49
CA PRO A 199 -2.42 0.97 14.41
C PRO A 199 -2.90 -0.46 14.56
N LEU A 200 -2.92 -1.27 13.49
CA LEU A 200 -3.33 -2.68 13.58
C LEU A 200 -2.43 -3.47 14.54
N ILE A 201 -1.10 -3.24 14.51
CA ILE A 201 -0.14 -3.80 15.48
C ILE A 201 -0.47 -3.32 16.89
N VAL A 202 -0.66 -2.01 17.09
CA VAL A 202 -0.95 -1.41 18.40
C VAL A 202 -2.24 -1.95 19.00
N PHE A 203 -3.30 -2.07 18.19
CA PHE A 203 -4.60 -2.55 18.63
C PHE A 203 -4.64 -4.06 18.83
N PHE A 204 -3.82 -4.83 18.11
CA PHE A 204 -3.71 -6.28 18.32
C PHE A 204 -2.86 -6.64 19.55
N LEU A 205 -1.86 -5.81 19.88
CA LEU A 205 -0.92 -6.03 20.99
C LEU A 205 -1.57 -6.37 22.35
N PRO A 206 -2.58 -5.62 22.86
CA PRO A 206 -3.19 -5.95 24.16
C PRO A 206 -3.83 -7.34 24.16
N PHE A 207 -4.49 -7.74 23.08
CA PHE A 207 -5.07 -9.08 22.96
C PHE A 207 -3.98 -10.16 22.97
N ASP A 208 -2.88 -9.95 22.24
CA ASP A 208 -1.78 -10.90 22.20
C ASP A 208 -1.10 -11.09 23.57
N LEU A 209 -0.90 -9.99 24.31
CA LEU A 209 -0.28 -9.99 25.64
C LEU A 209 -1.19 -10.62 26.71
N LEU A 210 -2.46 -10.23 26.76
CA LEU A 210 -3.41 -10.70 27.79
C LEU A 210 -3.77 -12.18 27.64
N LEU A 211 -3.77 -12.68 26.41
CA LEU A 211 -4.00 -14.08 26.08
C LEU A 211 -2.72 -14.92 26.09
N SER A 212 -1.54 -14.30 26.28
CA SER A 212 -0.29 -15.03 26.47
C SER A 212 -0.24 -15.70 27.83
N ALA A 213 0.31 -16.91 27.89
CA ALA A 213 0.60 -17.60 29.15
C ALA A 213 1.71 -16.88 29.95
N GLU A 214 2.69 -16.32 29.24
CA GLU A 214 3.85 -15.61 29.83
C GLU A 214 3.95 -14.19 29.27
N PRO A 215 3.17 -13.22 29.78
CA PRO A 215 3.09 -11.87 29.20
C PRO A 215 4.41 -11.10 29.27
N ARG A 216 5.19 -11.23 30.36
CA ARG A 216 6.49 -10.54 30.50
C ARG A 216 7.50 -11.01 29.46
N ASN A 217 7.65 -12.33 29.32
CA ASN A 217 8.53 -12.92 28.33
C ASN A 217 8.07 -12.58 26.90
N ARG A 218 6.75 -12.60 26.66
CA ARG A 218 6.17 -12.18 25.39
C ARG A 218 6.49 -10.72 25.04
N LEU A 219 6.37 -9.81 26.01
CA LEU A 219 6.71 -8.40 25.84
C LEU A 219 8.18 -8.20 25.49
N ILE A 220 9.10 -8.94 26.14
CA ILE A 220 10.54 -8.88 25.83
C ILE A 220 10.82 -9.34 24.38
N VAL A 221 10.19 -10.43 23.94
CA VAL A 221 10.34 -10.93 22.56
C VAL A 221 9.84 -9.90 21.56
N LEU A 222 8.65 -9.32 21.79
CA LEU A 222 8.09 -8.29 20.92
C LEU A 222 8.96 -7.03 20.90
N GLY A 223 9.44 -6.56 22.06
CA GLY A 223 10.33 -5.41 22.15
C GLY A 223 11.65 -5.63 21.39
N ARG A 224 12.24 -6.82 21.52
CA ARG A 224 13.44 -7.21 20.77
C ARG A 224 13.17 -7.20 19.25
N ARG A 225 12.04 -7.75 18.81
CA ARG A 225 11.64 -7.73 17.39
C ARG A 225 11.46 -6.32 16.88
N CYS A 226 10.67 -5.50 17.57
CA CYS A 226 10.45 -4.10 17.20
C CYS A 226 11.78 -3.35 17.06
N PHE A 227 12.72 -3.55 18.00
CA PHE A 227 14.03 -2.92 17.95
C PHE A 227 14.85 -3.37 16.73
N PHE A 228 15.11 -4.67 16.58
CA PHE A 228 15.98 -5.16 15.51
C PHE A 228 15.35 -5.03 14.12
N PHE A 229 14.06 -5.32 13.98
CA PHE A 229 13.35 -5.22 12.70
C PHE A 229 13.16 -3.76 12.31
N GLY A 230 12.83 -2.89 13.28
CA GLY A 230 12.73 -1.45 13.07
C GLY A 230 14.05 -0.85 12.64
N LEU A 231 15.14 -1.12 13.38
CA LEU A 231 16.47 -0.62 13.04
C LEU A 231 16.91 -1.05 11.63
N ALA A 232 16.80 -2.33 11.30
CA ALA A 232 17.18 -2.83 9.99
C ALA A 232 16.31 -2.21 8.86
N SER A 233 15.00 -2.06 9.10
CA SER A 233 14.10 -1.40 8.15
C SER A 233 14.45 0.08 7.94
N LEU A 234 14.80 0.80 9.01
CA LEU A 234 15.24 2.21 8.92
C LEU A 234 16.54 2.35 8.13
N THR A 235 17.50 1.43 8.29
CA THR A 235 18.75 1.48 7.51
C THR A 235 18.53 1.27 6.00
N LEU A 236 17.66 0.33 5.60
CA LEU A 236 17.29 0.15 4.20
C LEU A 236 16.46 1.32 3.66
N GLY A 237 15.62 1.92 4.51
CA GLY A 237 14.78 3.05 4.14
C GLY A 237 15.46 4.42 4.20
N ALA A 238 16.67 4.52 4.74
CA ALA A 238 17.31 5.80 5.07
C ALA A 238 17.38 6.75 3.87
N SER A 239 17.88 6.28 2.72
CA SER A 239 18.00 7.07 1.49
C SER A 239 16.66 7.67 1.05
N LYS A 240 15.61 6.85 0.99
CA LYS A 240 14.26 7.28 0.59
C LYS A 240 13.62 8.20 1.63
N LEU A 241 13.77 7.91 2.92
CA LEU A 241 13.21 8.73 4.01
C LEU A 241 13.85 10.14 4.04
N VAL A 242 15.16 10.26 3.83
CA VAL A 242 15.83 11.56 3.74
C VAL A 242 15.37 12.34 2.50
N ALA A 243 15.22 11.66 1.35
CA ALA A 243 14.69 12.30 0.15
C ALA A 243 13.24 12.79 0.34
N VAL A 244 12.39 11.95 0.93
CA VAL A 244 11.01 12.32 1.28
C VAL A 244 10.99 13.52 2.22
N TYR A 245 11.78 13.50 3.29
CA TYR A 245 11.88 14.63 4.20
C TYR A 245 12.35 15.91 3.50
N SER A 246 13.32 15.79 2.58
CA SER A 246 13.87 16.95 1.86
C SER A 246 12.83 17.67 0.99
N VAL A 247 11.87 16.92 0.43
CA VAL A 247 10.76 17.47 -0.36
C VAL A 247 9.62 17.93 0.55
N MET A 248 9.16 17.07 1.47
CA MET A 248 7.96 17.31 2.29
C MET A 248 8.13 18.43 3.32
N ARG A 249 9.36 18.82 3.67
CA ARG A 249 9.60 20.01 4.52
C ARG A 249 9.33 21.32 3.78
N VAL A 250 9.44 21.32 2.44
CA VAL A 250 9.22 22.48 1.56
C VAL A 250 7.81 22.46 0.99
N LEU A 251 7.36 21.26 0.59
CA LEU A 251 6.06 21.00 0.01
C LEU A 251 5.22 20.12 0.96
N PRO A 252 4.88 20.59 2.19
CA PRO A 252 4.07 19.82 3.10
C PRO A 252 2.65 19.68 2.56
N ARG A 253 2.08 18.47 2.68
CA ARG A 253 0.67 18.23 2.40
C ARG A 253 -0.10 18.31 3.71
N SER A 254 -0.55 19.50 4.10
CA SER A 254 -1.46 19.67 5.24
C SER A 254 -2.90 19.81 4.75
N MET A 255 -3.77 18.88 5.13
CA MET A 255 -5.21 18.94 4.86
C MET A 255 -5.99 18.47 6.07
N ALA A 256 -7.11 19.14 6.36
CA ALA A 256 -8.04 18.68 7.38
C ALA A 256 -8.71 17.37 6.95
N PHE A 257 -9.08 16.55 7.93
CA PHE A 257 -10.04 15.47 7.73
C PHE A 257 -11.32 16.03 7.16
N TYR A 258 -11.90 15.31 6.22
CA TYR A 258 -13.27 15.54 5.86
C TYR A 258 -14.16 15.21 7.04
N GLU A 259 -15.11 16.10 7.32
CA GLU A 259 -16.28 15.71 8.08
C GLU A 259 -17.01 14.63 7.28
N TYR A 260 -17.36 13.56 7.97
CA TYR A 260 -18.15 12.50 7.38
C TYR A 260 -19.49 13.08 6.87
N THR A 261 -19.72 12.99 5.56
CA THR A 261 -20.79 13.72 4.86
C THR A 261 -22.12 12.97 4.74
N ALA A 262 -22.19 11.72 5.21
CA ALA A 262 -23.43 10.97 5.12
C ALA A 262 -24.40 11.42 6.22
N GLY A 263 -25.64 11.74 5.84
CA GLY A 263 -26.74 12.10 6.77
C GLY A 263 -27.20 10.97 7.70
N GLN A 264 -26.35 10.00 8.01
CA GLN A 264 -26.61 8.80 8.79
C GLN A 264 -25.61 8.68 9.94
N ASN A 265 -25.99 8.09 11.07
CA ASN A 265 -25.07 7.84 12.17
C ASN A 265 -23.86 6.99 11.74
N VAL A 266 -22.65 7.35 12.20
CA VAL A 266 -21.37 6.66 11.90
C VAL A 266 -21.40 5.14 12.15
N LEU A 267 -22.15 4.67 13.16
CA LEU A 267 -22.29 3.25 13.45
C LEU A 267 -23.10 2.52 12.37
N LEU A 268 -24.16 3.15 11.86
CA LEU A 268 -24.97 2.60 10.78
C LEU A 268 -24.15 2.57 9.48
N PHE A 269 -23.38 3.62 9.20
CA PHE A 269 -22.43 3.62 8.09
C PHE A 269 -21.42 2.49 8.21
N ALA A 270 -20.75 2.36 9.36
CA ALA A 270 -19.78 1.28 9.58
C ALA A 270 -20.41 -0.10 9.37
N ALA A 271 -21.63 -0.32 9.87
CA ALA A 271 -22.35 -1.57 9.66
C ALA A 271 -22.66 -1.83 8.17
N LYS A 272 -23.07 -0.80 7.41
CA LYS A 272 -23.32 -0.91 5.97
C LYS A 272 -22.04 -1.13 5.16
N ALA A 273 -21.00 -0.35 5.44
CA ALA A 273 -19.70 -0.47 4.79
C ALA A 273 -19.10 -1.86 4.97
N LEU A 274 -19.29 -2.49 6.14
CA LEU A 274 -18.77 -3.81 6.43
C LEU A 274 -19.67 -4.96 5.93
N TRP A 275 -21.00 -4.82 5.96
CA TRP A 275 -21.91 -5.96 5.76
C TRP A 275 -23.16 -5.70 4.91
N ALA A 276 -23.43 -4.48 4.44
CA ALA A 276 -24.53 -4.28 3.50
C ALA A 276 -24.30 -5.11 2.23
N PHE A 277 -25.38 -5.62 1.66
CA PHE A 277 -25.32 -6.49 0.49
C PHE A 277 -26.56 -6.22 -0.37
N PRO A 278 -26.40 -5.91 -1.67
CA PRO A 278 -25.13 -5.62 -2.37
C PRO A 278 -24.50 -4.27 -1.95
N GLN A 279 -23.22 -4.05 -2.28
CA GLN A 279 -22.50 -2.81 -1.96
C GLN A 279 -22.74 -1.77 -3.05
N LEU A 280 -23.90 -1.10 -3.02
CA LEU A 280 -24.34 -0.15 -4.05
C LEU A 280 -24.24 1.32 -3.59
N PRO A 281 -24.00 2.30 -4.50
CA PRO A 281 -23.75 3.70 -4.15
C PRO A 281 -24.79 4.32 -3.20
N TRP A 282 -26.08 4.08 -3.43
CA TRP A 282 -27.16 4.66 -2.62
C TRP A 282 -27.19 4.18 -1.16
N PHE A 283 -26.43 3.14 -0.79
CA PHE A 283 -26.28 2.77 0.62
C PHE A 283 -25.44 3.79 1.40
N PHE A 284 -24.60 4.55 0.69
CA PHE A 284 -23.59 5.44 1.25
C PHE A 284 -23.85 6.92 0.89
N THR A 285 -24.30 7.21 -0.34
CA THR A 285 -24.30 8.58 -0.87
C THR A 285 -25.51 9.43 -0.47
N GLN A 286 -25.24 10.64 0.06
CA GLN A 286 -25.90 11.87 -0.40
C GLN A 286 -24.93 12.80 -1.19
N ASP A 287 -23.67 12.40 -1.38
CA ASP A 287 -22.64 13.23 -2.04
C ASP A 287 -22.73 13.14 -3.58
N PRO A 288 -22.71 14.26 -4.33
CA PRO A 288 -22.67 14.29 -5.80
C PRO A 288 -21.40 13.70 -6.43
N ILE A 289 -20.32 13.48 -5.67
CA ILE A 289 -19.08 12.86 -6.17
C ILE A 289 -19.05 11.41 -5.64
N ASN A 290 -19.36 10.43 -6.50
CA ASN A 290 -19.53 9.02 -6.15
C ASN A 290 -18.22 8.36 -5.64
N ARG A 291 -17.92 8.47 -4.34
CA ARG A 291 -16.70 7.97 -3.68
C ARG A 291 -16.84 6.57 -3.06
N ILE A 292 -17.59 5.68 -3.69
CA ILE A 292 -17.83 4.34 -3.15
C ILE A 292 -16.55 3.54 -2.84
N HIS A 293 -15.43 3.84 -3.52
CA HIS A 293 -14.13 3.24 -3.21
C HIS A 293 -13.63 3.59 -1.80
N GLU A 294 -13.93 4.77 -1.28
CA GLU A 294 -13.56 5.19 0.08
C GLU A 294 -14.49 4.63 1.16
N GLU A 295 -15.72 4.29 0.79
CA GLU A 295 -16.80 3.94 1.72
C GLU A 295 -16.97 2.42 1.89
N SER A 296 -16.69 1.65 0.84
CA SER A 296 -16.88 0.20 0.86
C SER A 296 -15.72 -0.53 1.54
N MET A 297 -16.05 -1.25 2.62
CA MET A 297 -15.09 -2.04 3.43
C MET A 297 -15.55 -3.49 3.58
N PHE A 298 -16.36 -3.96 2.63
CA PHE A 298 -17.16 -5.18 2.78
C PHE A 298 -16.30 -6.35 3.26
N THR A 299 -16.81 -7.04 4.27
CA THR A 299 -16.26 -8.29 4.76
C THR A 299 -17.32 -9.37 4.76
N SER A 300 -16.88 -10.62 4.70
CA SER A 300 -17.79 -11.76 4.58
C SER A 300 -18.80 -11.79 5.74
N PRO A 301 -20.09 -12.15 5.50
CA PRO A 301 -21.07 -12.37 6.57
C PRO A 301 -20.63 -13.40 7.62
N VAL A 302 -19.74 -14.32 7.24
CA VAL A 302 -19.06 -15.27 8.13
C VAL A 302 -18.38 -14.55 9.31
N VAL A 303 -17.84 -13.36 9.09
CA VAL A 303 -17.18 -12.55 10.11
C VAL A 303 -18.16 -12.10 11.18
N LEU A 304 -19.33 -11.57 10.79
CA LEU A 304 -20.35 -11.11 11.73
C LEU A 304 -20.84 -12.27 12.62
N ILE A 305 -21.18 -13.40 12.00
CA ILE A 305 -21.58 -14.62 12.72
C ILE A 305 -20.48 -15.06 13.67
N GLY A 306 -19.23 -15.02 13.21
CA GLY A 306 -18.07 -15.40 14.01
C GLY A 306 -17.81 -14.49 15.20
N ILE A 307 -18.04 -13.18 15.08
CA ILE A 307 -17.91 -12.24 16.20
C ILE A 307 -18.97 -12.52 17.25
N MET A 308 -20.22 -12.76 16.84
CA MET A 308 -21.29 -13.14 17.77
C MET A 308 -20.96 -14.44 18.50
N VAL A 309 -20.45 -15.45 17.78
CA VAL A 309 -19.99 -16.72 18.36
C VAL A 309 -18.81 -16.49 19.31
N LEU A 310 -17.84 -15.64 18.94
CA LEU A 310 -16.70 -15.31 19.78
C LEU A 310 -17.17 -14.66 21.09
N ALA A 311 -18.05 -13.66 21.01
CA ALA A 311 -18.60 -12.98 22.19
C ALA A 311 -19.33 -13.96 23.12
N TRP A 312 -20.17 -14.84 22.56
CA TRP A 312 -20.86 -15.87 23.33
C TRP A 312 -19.89 -16.86 24.01
N LEU A 313 -18.92 -17.40 23.26
CA LEU A 313 -17.91 -18.32 23.79
C LEU A 313 -17.05 -17.65 24.86
N PHE A 314 -16.69 -16.38 24.66
CA PHE A 314 -15.89 -15.59 25.59
C PHE A 314 -16.62 -15.38 26.93
N LEU A 315 -17.90 -15.01 26.88
CA LEU A 315 -18.72 -14.87 28.08
C LEU A 315 -18.82 -16.21 28.85
N LYS A 316 -18.99 -17.32 28.13
CA LYS A 316 -19.13 -18.66 28.70
C LYS A 316 -17.82 -19.33 29.13
N ASN A 317 -16.64 -18.83 28.74
CA ASN A 317 -15.37 -19.53 29.01
C ASN A 317 -14.98 -19.45 30.50
N PRO A 318 -14.98 -20.54 31.27
CA PRO A 318 -14.66 -20.49 32.71
C PRO A 318 -13.16 -20.29 32.97
N HIS A 319 -12.29 -20.60 32.01
CA HIS A 319 -10.83 -20.53 32.19
C HIS A 319 -10.27 -19.10 32.10
N ILE A 320 -11.05 -18.15 31.59
CA ILE A 320 -10.65 -16.73 31.55
C ILE A 320 -11.23 -16.06 32.79
N GLY A 321 -10.37 -15.59 33.69
CA GLY A 321 -10.79 -14.88 34.89
C GLY A 321 -11.67 -13.66 34.58
N ARG A 322 -12.64 -13.36 35.44
CA ARG A 322 -13.63 -12.30 35.24
C ARG A 322 -12.99 -10.94 34.90
N TRP A 323 -11.92 -10.58 35.58
CA TRP A 323 -11.20 -9.32 35.33
C TRP A 323 -10.61 -9.25 33.91
N LYS A 324 -10.01 -10.36 33.41
CA LYS A 324 -9.48 -10.43 32.04
C LYS A 324 -10.60 -10.27 31.02
N LYS A 325 -11.77 -10.87 31.30
CA LYS A 325 -12.93 -10.74 30.43
C LYS A 325 -13.38 -9.29 30.28
N VAL A 326 -13.54 -8.61 31.42
CA VAL A 326 -13.93 -7.21 31.48
C VAL A 326 -12.89 -6.33 30.76
N PHE A 327 -11.60 -6.52 31.05
CA PHE A 327 -10.54 -5.73 30.45
C PHE A 327 -10.48 -5.86 28.92
N LEU A 328 -10.57 -7.09 28.40
CA LEU A 328 -10.58 -7.35 26.95
C LEU A 328 -11.83 -6.75 26.29
N ALA A 329 -13.00 -6.83 26.93
CA ALA A 329 -14.23 -6.22 26.42
C ALA A 329 -14.12 -4.69 26.37
N ILE A 330 -13.64 -4.06 27.44
CA ILE A 330 -13.38 -2.62 27.49
C ILE A 330 -12.37 -2.23 26.42
N THR A 331 -11.27 -2.97 26.28
CA THR A 331 -10.24 -2.72 25.26
C THR A 331 -10.85 -2.76 23.85
N ALA A 332 -11.67 -3.77 23.53
CA ALA A 332 -12.34 -3.87 22.24
C ALA A 332 -13.31 -2.72 21.99
N LEU A 333 -14.10 -2.31 22.99
CA LEU A 333 -15.02 -1.18 22.89
C LEU A 333 -14.28 0.15 22.73
N CYS A 334 -13.18 0.37 23.47
CA CYS A 334 -12.35 1.57 23.34
C CYS A 334 -11.71 1.66 21.96
N ILE A 335 -11.18 0.56 21.41
CA ILE A 335 -10.61 0.54 20.06
C ILE A 335 -11.68 0.82 19.01
N ALA A 336 -12.84 0.18 19.11
CA ALA A 336 -13.95 0.40 18.19
C ALA A 336 -14.45 1.86 18.26
N GLY A 337 -14.67 2.39 19.47
CA GLY A 337 -15.08 3.78 19.69
C GLY A 337 -14.04 4.79 19.20
N PHE A 338 -12.75 4.50 19.38
CA PHE A 338 -11.67 5.34 18.86
C PHE A 338 -11.64 5.37 17.33
N LEU A 339 -11.72 4.20 16.68
CA LEU A 339 -11.74 4.11 15.21
C LEU A 339 -13.00 4.76 14.62
N LEU A 340 -14.18 4.55 15.22
CA LEU A 340 -15.41 5.22 14.80
C LEU A 340 -15.34 6.73 15.03
N GLY A 341 -14.68 7.18 16.10
CA GLY A 341 -14.41 8.59 16.35
C GLY A 341 -13.49 9.22 15.29
N ILE A 342 -12.52 8.47 14.77
CA ILE A 342 -11.72 8.92 13.63
C ILE A 342 -12.60 8.98 12.37
N VAL A 343 -13.35 7.91 12.06
CA VAL A 343 -14.22 7.82 10.87
C VAL A 343 -15.23 8.97 10.82
N HIS A 344 -15.71 9.44 11.97
CA HIS A 344 -16.60 10.60 12.05
C HIS A 344 -15.95 11.90 11.52
N GLY A 345 -14.62 12.01 11.54
CA GLY A 345 -13.87 13.14 10.97
C GLY A 345 -13.86 14.41 11.84
N VAL A 346 -14.81 14.57 12.76
CA VAL A 346 -14.95 15.73 13.67
C VAL A 346 -14.94 15.34 15.16
N GLY A 347 -14.54 16.28 16.02
CA GLY A 347 -14.48 16.12 17.47
C GLY A 347 -13.07 15.87 18.01
N ILE A 348 -12.99 15.60 19.32
CA ILE A 348 -11.73 15.61 20.08
C ILE A 348 -10.68 14.66 19.49
N ILE A 349 -11.08 13.46 19.03
CA ILE A 349 -10.15 12.46 18.49
C ILE A 349 -9.48 12.96 17.19
N PRO A 350 -10.22 13.22 16.09
CA PRO A 350 -9.62 13.67 14.84
C PRO A 350 -8.89 15.01 14.98
N GLU A 351 -9.43 15.98 15.74
CA GLU A 351 -8.78 17.28 15.98
C GLU A 351 -7.45 17.13 16.73
N THR A 352 -7.38 16.21 17.70
CA THR A 352 -6.13 15.94 18.42
C THR A 352 -5.13 15.23 17.52
N LEU A 353 -5.58 14.27 16.70
CA LEU A 353 -4.70 13.56 15.76
C LEU A 353 -4.11 14.52 14.74
N GLN A 354 -4.89 15.43 14.14
CA GLN A 354 -4.41 16.38 13.13
C GLN A 354 -3.28 17.31 13.62
N LYS A 355 -3.10 17.50 14.93
CA LYS A 355 -1.97 18.28 15.49
C LYS A 355 -0.62 17.60 15.27
N PHE A 356 -0.61 16.29 15.03
CA PHE A 356 0.60 15.54 14.76
C PHE A 356 0.94 15.61 13.27
N PRO A 357 2.21 15.90 12.89
CA PRO A 357 2.63 16.06 11.49
C PRO A 357 2.29 14.89 10.56
N PHE A 358 2.16 13.69 11.11
CA PHE A 358 1.83 12.49 10.35
C PHE A 358 0.34 12.45 9.93
N PHE A 359 -0.55 12.86 10.84
CA PHE A 359 -2.00 12.84 10.62
C PHE A 359 -2.52 14.12 9.97
N SER A 360 -1.78 15.23 10.04
CA SER A 360 -2.13 16.49 9.36
C SER A 360 -2.16 16.38 7.83
N SER A 361 -1.66 15.27 7.27
CA SER A 361 -1.68 14.97 5.84
C SER A 361 -2.79 14.02 5.39
N LEU A 362 -3.59 13.51 6.34
CA LEU A 362 -4.66 12.56 6.07
C LEU A 362 -5.99 13.28 5.93
N ARG A 363 -6.68 13.02 4.82
CA ARG A 363 -7.95 13.69 4.48
C ARG A 363 -9.18 12.78 4.64
N VAL A 364 -9.01 11.47 4.42
CA VAL A 364 -10.13 10.51 4.27
C VAL A 364 -10.22 9.61 5.51
N PRO A 365 -11.03 9.95 6.51
CA PRO A 365 -11.12 9.20 7.76
C PRO A 365 -11.78 7.82 7.61
N GLU A 366 -12.60 7.60 6.59
CA GLU A 366 -13.33 6.35 6.31
C GLU A 366 -12.37 5.16 6.16
N ARG A 367 -11.15 5.41 5.64
CA ARG A 367 -10.11 4.39 5.46
C ARG A 367 -9.68 3.71 6.77
N PHE A 368 -9.90 4.35 7.93
CA PHE A 368 -9.62 3.73 9.24
C PHE A 368 -10.58 2.58 9.57
N LEU A 369 -11.73 2.50 8.89
CA LEU A 369 -12.67 1.40 9.02
C LEU A 369 -12.08 0.07 8.54
N LEU A 370 -11.10 0.09 7.63
CA LEU A 370 -10.36 -1.10 7.22
C LEU A 370 -9.66 -1.79 8.42
N ILE A 371 -9.11 -1.01 9.35
CA ILE A 371 -8.44 -1.56 10.55
C ILE A 371 -9.48 -2.34 11.37
N LEU A 372 -10.67 -1.78 11.54
CA LEU A 372 -11.77 -2.44 12.23
C LEU A 372 -12.21 -3.70 11.47
N ALA A 373 -12.35 -3.62 10.14
CA ALA A 373 -12.70 -4.76 9.29
C ALA A 373 -11.73 -5.94 9.45
N LEU A 374 -10.42 -5.66 9.53
CA LEU A 374 -9.39 -6.68 9.71
C LEU A 374 -9.39 -7.27 11.13
N LEU A 375 -9.53 -6.44 12.16
CA LEU A 375 -9.67 -6.91 13.55
C LEU A 375 -10.92 -7.80 13.72
N PHE A 376 -12.04 -7.38 13.13
CA PHE A 376 -13.27 -8.16 13.06
C PHE A 376 -13.08 -9.47 12.31
N SER A 377 -12.38 -9.47 11.18
CA SER A 377 -12.08 -10.68 10.42
C SER A 377 -11.24 -11.68 11.24
N ILE A 378 -10.20 -11.19 11.92
CA ILE A 378 -9.36 -11.99 12.83
C ILE A 378 -10.19 -12.59 13.97
N GLY A 379 -10.96 -11.76 14.67
CA GLY A 379 -11.80 -12.17 15.79
C GLY A 379 -12.91 -13.14 15.37
N GLY A 380 -13.63 -12.81 14.30
CA GLY A 380 -14.75 -13.59 13.79
C GLY A 380 -14.35 -14.99 13.36
N ILE A 381 -13.28 -15.11 12.56
CA ILE A 381 -12.79 -16.43 12.15
C ILE A 381 -12.23 -17.22 13.33
N ARG A 382 -11.58 -16.56 14.31
CA ARG A 382 -11.18 -17.23 15.55
C ARG A 382 -12.38 -17.75 16.34
N GLY A 383 -13.47 -16.99 16.41
CA GLY A 383 -14.72 -17.39 17.06
C GLY A 383 -15.31 -18.68 16.49
N LEU A 384 -15.49 -18.73 15.17
CA LEU A 384 -16.00 -19.94 14.48
C LEU A 384 -15.04 -21.11 14.64
N ALA A 385 -13.74 -20.87 14.47
CA ALA A 385 -12.74 -21.91 14.64
C ALA A 385 -12.78 -22.53 16.05
N LEU A 386 -12.93 -21.70 17.11
CA LEU A 386 -13.05 -22.19 18.48
C LEU A 386 -14.32 -23.03 18.72
N LEU A 387 -15.40 -22.76 17.99
CA LEU A 387 -16.63 -23.57 18.07
C LEU A 387 -16.41 -24.96 17.44
N PHE A 388 -15.88 -24.98 16.21
CA PHE A 388 -15.77 -26.20 15.40
C PHE A 388 -14.53 -27.06 15.70
N GLN A 389 -13.50 -26.51 16.35
CA GLN A 389 -12.33 -27.26 16.79
C GLN A 389 -12.56 -28.05 18.09
N LYS A 390 -13.71 -27.88 18.77
CA LYS A 390 -14.08 -28.72 19.93
C LYS A 390 -14.36 -30.15 19.47
N GLU A 391 -14.00 -31.14 20.29
CA GLU A 391 -14.16 -32.57 19.98
C GLU A 391 -15.56 -32.93 19.46
N ARG A 392 -16.62 -32.37 20.07
CA ARG A 392 -18.02 -32.58 19.64
C ARG A 392 -18.30 -32.21 18.17
N TRP A 393 -17.57 -31.26 17.59
CA TRP A 393 -17.80 -30.73 16.24
C TRP A 393 -16.66 -31.05 15.27
N LYS A 394 -15.68 -31.86 15.69
CA LYS A 394 -14.45 -32.14 14.95
C LYS A 394 -14.70 -32.74 13.56
N VAL A 395 -15.74 -33.58 13.43
CA VAL A 395 -16.18 -34.17 12.15
C VAL A 395 -16.65 -33.11 11.15
N TRP A 396 -17.26 -32.02 11.65
CA TRP A 396 -17.75 -30.92 10.83
C TRP A 396 -16.71 -29.83 10.58
N ASN A 397 -15.58 -29.84 11.30
CA ASN A 397 -14.60 -28.75 11.27
C ASN A 397 -14.12 -28.37 9.86
N ALA A 398 -13.70 -29.36 9.07
CA ALA A 398 -13.24 -29.11 7.70
C ALA A 398 -14.38 -28.70 6.75
N ARG A 399 -15.58 -29.29 6.91
CA ARG A 399 -16.76 -28.96 6.10
C ARG A 399 -17.28 -27.56 6.38
N ALA A 400 -17.31 -27.15 7.65
CA ALA A 400 -17.69 -25.81 8.07
C ALA A 400 -16.72 -24.75 7.54
N ALA A 401 -15.40 -25.01 7.63
CA ALA A 401 -14.40 -24.13 7.04
C ALA A 401 -14.54 -24.03 5.50
N LEU A 402 -14.84 -25.14 4.82
CA LEU A 402 -15.09 -25.13 3.39
C LEU A 402 -16.34 -24.31 3.05
N GLY A 403 -17.45 -24.53 3.75
CA GLY A 403 -18.69 -23.76 3.58
C GLY A 403 -18.50 -22.26 3.85
N ALA A 404 -17.73 -21.91 4.88
CA ALA A 404 -17.34 -20.52 5.14
C ALA A 404 -16.55 -19.91 3.97
N SER A 405 -15.61 -20.66 3.38
CA SER A 405 -14.84 -20.19 2.22
C SER A 405 -15.74 -19.95 1.01
N VAL A 406 -16.66 -20.88 0.71
CA VAL A 406 -17.63 -20.74 -0.40
C VAL A 406 -18.53 -19.53 -0.17
N LEU A 407 -19.06 -19.36 1.05
CA LEU A 407 -19.91 -18.21 1.40
C LEU A 407 -19.14 -16.89 1.28
N THR A 408 -17.87 -16.84 1.65
CA THR A 408 -17.02 -15.66 1.46
C THR A 408 -16.91 -15.27 -0.02
N VAL A 409 -16.61 -16.22 -0.91
CA VAL A 409 -16.50 -15.93 -2.35
C VAL A 409 -17.85 -15.54 -2.95
N ALA A 410 -18.91 -16.27 -2.63
CA ALA A 410 -20.26 -15.96 -3.11
C ALA A 410 -20.73 -14.56 -2.66
N ALA A 411 -20.46 -14.21 -1.39
CA ALA A 411 -20.78 -12.90 -0.84
C ALA A 411 -19.96 -11.79 -1.51
N PHE A 412 -18.67 -12.01 -1.76
CA PHE A 412 -17.83 -11.05 -2.49
C PHE A 412 -18.36 -10.79 -3.90
N ILE A 413 -18.67 -11.86 -4.66
CA ILE A 413 -19.22 -11.75 -6.01
C ILE A 413 -20.54 -10.98 -5.99
N GLY A 414 -21.48 -11.38 -5.13
CA GLY A 414 -22.80 -10.74 -5.06
C GLY A 414 -22.74 -9.29 -4.56
N ALA A 415 -21.75 -8.94 -3.73
CA ALA A 415 -21.55 -7.59 -3.26
C ALA A 415 -21.07 -6.66 -4.38
N TYR A 416 -20.16 -7.14 -5.24
CA TYR A 416 -19.43 -6.30 -6.19
C TYR A 416 -19.83 -6.44 -7.65
N SER A 417 -20.40 -7.55 -8.11
CA SER A 417 -20.86 -7.66 -9.49
C SER A 417 -21.86 -6.57 -9.89
N PRO A 418 -22.81 -6.14 -9.02
CA PRO A 418 -23.71 -5.03 -9.35
C PRO A 418 -23.01 -3.66 -9.33
N LEU A 419 -21.90 -3.54 -8.59
CA LEU A 419 -21.18 -2.28 -8.42
C LEU A 419 -20.35 -1.89 -9.65
N LEU A 420 -19.87 -2.89 -10.43
CA LEU A 420 -18.88 -2.69 -11.49
C LEU A 420 -19.24 -1.61 -12.51
N GLN A 421 -20.53 -1.45 -12.83
CA GLN A 421 -21.00 -0.43 -13.78
C GLN A 421 -20.98 1.00 -13.23
N SER A 422 -20.95 1.16 -11.90
CA SER A 422 -20.99 2.45 -11.22
C SER A 422 -19.63 2.95 -10.74
N LEU A 423 -18.58 2.16 -10.92
CA LEU A 423 -17.21 2.57 -10.63
C LEU A 423 -16.71 3.53 -11.71
N GLU A 424 -15.86 4.47 -11.31
CA GLU A 424 -15.34 5.54 -12.17
C GLU A 424 -14.17 5.06 -13.04
N TYR A 425 -14.50 4.46 -14.19
CA TYR A 425 -13.56 4.12 -15.25
C TYR A 425 -13.56 5.20 -16.33
N THR A 426 -12.41 5.86 -16.53
CA THR A 426 -12.31 6.99 -17.48
C THR A 426 -11.04 6.96 -18.32
N LEU A 427 -10.10 6.05 -18.06
CA LEU A 427 -8.80 6.04 -18.71
C LEU A 427 -8.80 5.13 -19.95
N PRO A 428 -8.73 5.66 -21.19
CA PRO A 428 -8.73 4.86 -22.42
C PRO A 428 -7.36 4.21 -22.66
N TYR A 429 -7.13 3.01 -22.10
CA TYR A 429 -5.80 2.41 -22.10
C TYR A 429 -5.34 1.90 -23.46
N ASP A 430 -6.25 1.50 -24.33
CA ASP A 430 -5.97 1.12 -25.72
C ASP A 430 -5.33 2.28 -26.50
N GLN A 431 -5.87 3.49 -26.37
CA GLN A 431 -5.32 4.70 -27.01
C GLN A 431 -3.94 5.06 -26.46
N ILE A 432 -3.75 4.90 -25.15
CA ILE A 432 -2.46 5.10 -24.48
C ILE A 432 -1.43 4.08 -24.98
N ASN A 433 -1.81 2.81 -25.04
CA ASN A 433 -0.93 1.75 -25.50
C ASN A 433 -0.55 1.93 -26.98
N ALA A 434 -1.50 2.31 -27.84
CA ALA A 434 -1.23 2.65 -29.23
C ALA A 434 -0.25 3.82 -29.36
N SER A 435 -0.40 4.87 -28.52
CA SER A 435 0.49 6.04 -28.51
C SER A 435 1.91 5.69 -28.05
N LEU A 436 2.07 4.73 -27.14
CA LEU A 436 3.38 4.23 -26.71
C LEU A 436 4.13 3.46 -27.80
N HIS A 437 3.42 2.97 -28.80
CA HIS A 437 3.99 2.27 -29.96
C HIS A 437 4.07 3.14 -31.22
N ALA A 438 3.83 4.45 -31.09
CA ALA A 438 3.95 5.39 -32.21
C ALA A 438 5.41 5.58 -32.65
N ASP A 439 5.58 6.01 -33.91
CA ASP A 439 6.86 6.44 -34.47
C ASP A 439 6.87 7.98 -34.60
N PRO A 440 7.84 8.69 -34.01
CA PRO A 440 8.99 8.21 -33.25
C PRO A 440 8.64 7.66 -31.86
N ASP A 441 9.37 6.63 -31.42
CA ASP A 441 9.20 6.00 -30.09
C ASP A 441 9.31 7.04 -28.96
N PRO A 442 8.22 7.34 -28.23
CA PRO A 442 8.21 8.36 -27.19
C PRO A 442 9.21 8.08 -26.06
N LEU A 443 9.52 6.81 -25.78
CA LEU A 443 10.46 6.46 -24.72
C LEU A 443 11.91 6.80 -25.07
N LYS A 444 12.21 7.06 -26.34
CA LYS A 444 13.54 7.46 -26.83
C LYS A 444 13.67 8.97 -27.03
N GLN A 445 12.57 9.71 -27.04
CA GLN A 445 12.61 11.15 -27.28
C GLN A 445 13.08 11.93 -26.05
N PRO A 446 13.80 13.05 -26.27
CA PRO A 446 14.05 14.05 -25.24
C PRO A 446 12.82 14.94 -25.06
N ILE A 447 12.82 15.70 -23.96
CA ILE A 447 11.82 16.74 -23.73
C ILE A 447 12.27 18.02 -24.44
N THR A 448 11.39 18.60 -25.23
CA THR A 448 11.72 19.75 -26.10
C THR A 448 10.87 20.98 -25.80
N LYS A 449 9.69 20.79 -25.20
CA LYS A 449 8.74 21.88 -24.96
C LYS A 449 7.96 21.72 -23.66
N VAL A 450 7.44 22.84 -23.18
CA VAL A 450 6.43 22.95 -22.14
C VAL A 450 5.08 23.18 -22.81
N GLN A 451 4.05 22.51 -22.31
CA GLN A 451 2.68 22.68 -22.79
C GLN A 451 1.69 22.77 -21.64
N ASN A 452 0.59 23.49 -21.87
CA ASN A 452 -0.55 23.55 -21.00
C ASN A 452 -1.67 22.67 -21.56
N LEU A 453 -1.85 21.50 -20.97
CA LEU A 453 -2.90 20.56 -21.36
C LEU A 453 -4.12 20.61 -20.43
N ARG A 454 -4.39 21.78 -19.81
CA ARG A 454 -5.55 21.98 -18.92
C ARG A 454 -6.84 21.59 -19.65
N GLY A 455 -7.64 20.74 -19.00
CA GLY A 455 -8.94 20.28 -19.52
C GLY A 455 -8.86 19.02 -20.39
N LEU A 456 -7.67 18.52 -20.71
CA LEU A 456 -7.52 17.22 -21.37
C LEU A 456 -7.60 16.09 -20.33
N LYS A 457 -8.49 15.12 -20.56
CA LYS A 457 -8.77 13.99 -19.65
C LYS A 457 -7.56 13.06 -19.43
N VAL A 458 -6.52 13.16 -20.27
CA VAL A 458 -5.29 12.36 -20.21
C VAL A 458 -4.01 13.21 -20.37
N SER A 459 -4.00 14.43 -19.81
CA SER A 459 -2.91 15.41 -19.98
C SER A 459 -1.50 14.86 -19.70
N ASP A 460 -1.34 14.05 -18.66
CA ASP A 460 -0.02 13.62 -18.19
C ASP A 460 0.61 12.55 -19.11
N PHE A 461 -0.22 11.78 -19.81
CA PHE A 461 0.24 10.87 -20.86
C PHE A 461 0.62 11.62 -22.12
N HIS A 462 -0.16 12.63 -22.50
CA HIS A 462 0.12 13.44 -23.69
C HIS A 462 1.45 14.18 -23.57
N TYR A 463 1.84 14.65 -22.38
CA TYR A 463 3.17 15.22 -22.17
C TYR A 463 4.27 14.22 -22.57
N PHE A 464 4.16 12.98 -22.10
CA PHE A 464 5.07 11.90 -22.47
C PHE A 464 5.13 11.66 -23.97
N PHE A 465 3.98 11.55 -24.64
CA PHE A 465 3.93 11.20 -26.07
C PHE A 465 4.46 12.31 -26.98
N GLN A 466 4.39 13.56 -26.56
CA GLN A 466 4.78 14.71 -27.38
C GLN A 466 6.21 15.22 -27.11
N GLY A 467 7.00 14.48 -26.32
CA GLY A 467 8.31 14.94 -25.87
C GLY A 467 8.20 16.28 -25.15
N SER A 468 7.20 16.41 -24.27
CA SER A 468 6.90 17.64 -23.56
C SER A 468 6.77 17.42 -22.06
N THR A 469 6.75 18.53 -21.34
CA THR A 469 6.42 18.58 -19.91
C THR A 469 5.26 19.53 -19.67
N GLY A 470 4.55 19.32 -18.57
CA GLY A 470 3.42 20.18 -18.20
C GLY A 470 3.86 21.53 -17.64
N SER A 471 3.21 22.61 -18.11
CA SER A 471 3.27 23.92 -17.44
C SER A 471 2.53 23.93 -16.10
N ARG A 472 1.65 22.94 -15.90
CA ARG A 472 0.95 22.66 -14.65
C ARG A 472 1.10 21.20 -14.28
N CYS A 473 1.00 20.94 -12.99
CA CYS A 473 1.25 19.64 -12.40
C CYS A 473 -0.05 18.98 -11.94
N TYR A 474 -0.22 17.68 -12.18
CA TYR A 474 -1.24 16.90 -11.48
C TYR A 474 -0.88 16.70 -10.00
N GLU A 475 0.41 16.72 -9.64
CA GLU A 475 0.83 16.81 -8.24
C GLU A 475 0.42 18.18 -7.69
N THR A 476 -0.76 18.22 -7.07
CA THR A 476 -1.41 19.43 -6.58
C THR A 476 -0.51 20.25 -5.65
N ILE A 477 0.41 19.59 -4.95
CA ILE A 477 1.35 20.22 -4.04
C ILE A 477 2.36 21.10 -4.81
N GLN A 478 2.82 20.72 -6.00
CA GLN A 478 3.71 21.59 -6.78
C GLN A 478 2.94 22.70 -7.49
N SER A 479 1.83 22.36 -8.16
CA SER A 479 1.05 23.33 -8.95
C SER A 479 0.47 24.48 -8.13
N SER A 480 0.22 24.27 -6.84
CA SER A 480 -0.37 25.29 -5.97
C SER A 480 0.66 26.23 -5.37
N ASN A 481 1.95 25.87 -5.41
CA ASN A 481 3.01 26.59 -4.71
C ASN A 481 3.93 27.40 -5.64
N PHE A 482 3.99 27.10 -6.94
CA PHE A 482 4.92 27.75 -7.88
C PHE A 482 4.23 28.32 -9.13
N PRO A 483 4.76 29.42 -9.72
CA PRO A 483 4.17 30.06 -10.91
C PRO A 483 4.19 29.16 -12.15
N ALA A 484 3.11 29.11 -12.92
CA ALA A 484 3.07 28.27 -14.13
C ALA A 484 4.19 28.62 -15.12
N LEU A 485 4.77 27.58 -15.74
CA LEU A 485 5.72 27.74 -16.86
C LEU A 485 4.99 28.25 -18.11
N GLN A 486 5.75 28.79 -19.07
CA GLN A 486 5.18 29.32 -20.32
C GLN A 486 5.07 28.21 -21.36
N ASP A 487 4.02 28.24 -22.18
CA ASP A 487 3.93 27.31 -23.32
C ASP A 487 4.99 27.68 -24.36
N GLY A 488 5.81 26.72 -24.77
CA GLY A 488 6.95 27.00 -25.65
C GLY A 488 8.11 26.02 -25.46
N PRO A 489 9.26 26.26 -26.10
CA PRO A 489 10.41 25.37 -25.95
C PRO A 489 10.99 25.43 -24.54
N VAL A 490 11.64 24.34 -24.10
CA VAL A 490 12.24 24.24 -22.75
C VAL A 490 13.38 25.25 -22.52
N ASN A 491 14.04 25.69 -23.58
CA ASN A 491 15.11 26.68 -23.55
C ASN A 491 14.62 28.12 -23.75
N LEU A 492 13.29 28.36 -23.76
CA LEU A 492 12.76 29.72 -23.75
C LEU A 492 13.24 30.42 -22.47
N ALA A 493 13.99 31.51 -22.65
CA ALA A 493 14.55 32.28 -21.55
C ALA A 493 13.74 33.54 -21.28
N TRP A 494 13.46 33.81 -20.00
CA TRP A 494 12.93 35.08 -19.51
C TRP A 494 13.28 35.23 -18.03
N ASP A 495 13.41 36.46 -17.55
CA ASP A 495 13.82 36.77 -16.16
C ASP A 495 15.05 35.96 -15.71
N ASP A 496 16.10 35.94 -16.54
CA ASP A 496 17.38 35.24 -16.33
C ASP A 496 17.27 33.71 -16.09
N ALA A 497 16.16 33.10 -16.51
CA ALA A 497 15.93 31.66 -16.34
C ALA A 497 15.22 31.01 -17.53
N LEU A 498 15.41 29.70 -17.65
CA LEU A 498 14.89 28.82 -18.70
C LEU A 498 13.47 28.31 -18.36
N ASN A 499 12.77 27.76 -19.35
CA ASN A 499 11.37 27.33 -19.23
C ASN A 499 11.18 25.98 -18.52
N VAL A 500 11.97 25.68 -17.50
CA VAL A 500 11.93 24.41 -16.77
C VAL A 500 12.31 24.70 -15.33
N TYR A 501 11.65 24.04 -14.37
CA TYR A 501 12.03 24.16 -12.96
C TYR A 501 13.37 23.49 -12.70
N ASN A 502 14.10 24.00 -11.70
CA ASN A 502 15.22 23.28 -11.12
C ASN A 502 14.70 22.44 -9.93
N PRO A 503 14.44 21.12 -10.10
CA PRO A 503 13.90 20.30 -9.02
C PRO A 503 14.89 20.10 -7.87
N ALA A 504 16.18 20.35 -8.06
CA ALA A 504 17.15 20.37 -6.97
C ALA A 504 16.94 21.56 -6.04
N CYS A 505 16.35 22.68 -6.51
CA CYS A 505 15.99 23.80 -5.65
C CYS A 505 14.85 23.47 -4.68
N ILE A 506 13.97 22.54 -5.05
CA ILE A 506 12.89 22.05 -4.20
C ILE A 506 13.46 21.13 -3.11
N ALA A 507 14.28 20.14 -3.46
CA ALA A 507 14.79 19.15 -2.51
C ALA A 507 16.01 19.64 -1.71
N TYR A 508 16.96 20.29 -2.39
CA TYR A 508 18.32 20.59 -1.94
C TYR A 508 18.73 22.05 -2.26
N GLY A 509 17.80 23.01 -2.10
CA GLY A 509 18.04 24.41 -2.48
C GLY A 509 19.22 25.05 -1.76
N LYS A 510 19.45 24.72 -0.48
CA LYS A 510 20.61 25.21 0.29
C LYS A 510 21.94 24.81 -0.36
N GLU A 511 22.06 23.57 -0.80
CA GLU A 511 23.26 23.04 -1.42
C GLU A 511 23.50 23.61 -2.82
N ASN A 512 22.42 24.00 -3.52
CA ASN A 512 22.46 24.52 -4.89
C ASN A 512 22.36 26.06 -4.95
N GLY A 513 22.29 26.76 -3.81
CA GLY A 513 22.25 28.22 -3.76
C GLY A 513 20.97 28.85 -4.30
N CYS A 514 19.85 28.12 -4.28
CA CYS A 514 18.58 28.54 -4.89
C CYS A 514 17.38 28.31 -3.96
N ARG A 515 16.24 28.90 -4.32
CA ARG A 515 14.97 28.83 -3.59
C ARG A 515 14.01 27.83 -4.23
N PRO A 516 13.15 27.16 -3.46
CA PRO A 516 12.12 26.30 -4.02
C PRO A 516 11.24 27.03 -5.03
N GLY A 517 11.06 26.43 -6.21
CA GLY A 517 10.30 27.02 -7.32
C GLY A 517 11.16 27.76 -8.34
N ASP A 518 12.45 27.96 -8.06
CA ASP A 518 13.38 28.54 -9.04
C ASP A 518 13.46 27.67 -10.30
N ARG A 519 13.55 28.35 -11.44
CA ARG A 519 13.79 27.74 -12.74
C ARG A 519 15.28 27.50 -12.96
N ILE A 520 15.62 26.70 -13.95
CA ILE A 520 17.03 26.49 -14.33
C ILE A 520 17.58 27.83 -14.83
N ASP A 521 18.71 28.26 -14.28
CA ASP A 521 19.38 29.51 -14.65
C ASP A 521 19.80 29.48 -16.13
N ILE A 522 19.76 30.63 -16.82
CA ILE A 522 20.18 30.73 -18.22
C ILE A 522 21.64 30.33 -18.42
N ASP A 523 22.49 30.47 -17.41
CA ASP A 523 23.89 30.05 -17.45
C ASP A 523 24.07 28.53 -17.19
N ASP A 524 23.02 27.83 -16.76
CA ASP A 524 23.04 26.38 -16.46
C ASP A 524 22.49 25.50 -17.61
N LEU A 525 22.71 25.94 -18.86
CA LEU A 525 22.39 25.17 -20.07
C LEU A 525 22.91 23.72 -20.05
N PRO A 526 24.13 23.43 -19.55
CA PRO A 526 24.62 22.05 -19.50
C PRO A 526 23.74 21.12 -18.65
N ASN A 527 23.17 21.61 -17.53
CA ASN A 527 22.24 20.80 -16.76
C ASN A 527 20.86 20.73 -17.40
N LEU A 528 20.38 21.78 -18.07
CA LEU A 528 19.16 21.69 -18.88
C LEU A 528 19.29 20.55 -19.90
N GLU A 529 20.36 20.55 -20.70
CA GLU A 529 20.59 19.52 -21.72
C GLU A 529 20.66 18.12 -21.12
N ARG A 530 21.37 17.95 -19.99
CA ARG A 530 21.41 16.66 -19.29
C ARG A 530 20.03 16.23 -18.82
N PHE A 531 19.28 17.15 -18.20
CA PHE A 531 18.00 16.87 -17.59
C PHE A 531 16.94 16.44 -18.60
N ILE A 532 16.76 17.21 -19.69
CA ILE A 532 15.75 16.93 -20.72
C ILE A 532 16.07 15.69 -21.56
N ASN A 533 17.34 15.27 -21.57
CA ASN A 533 17.79 14.03 -22.22
C ASN A 533 17.88 12.84 -21.25
N GLY A 534 17.50 13.01 -19.98
CA GLY A 534 17.49 11.94 -18.99
C GLY A 534 18.87 11.44 -18.61
N LYS A 535 19.87 12.32 -18.66
CA LYS A 535 21.23 12.09 -18.17
C LYS A 535 21.35 12.61 -16.75
N GLN A 536 22.36 12.13 -16.02
CA GLN A 536 22.69 12.64 -14.70
C GLN A 536 23.09 14.11 -14.77
N THR A 537 22.42 14.94 -13.96
CA THR A 537 22.75 16.36 -13.75
C THR A 537 23.87 16.51 -12.72
N THR A 538 24.42 17.72 -12.62
CA THR A 538 25.51 18.07 -11.69
C THR A 538 25.00 18.78 -10.42
N TRP A 539 23.68 18.89 -10.26
CA TRP A 539 23.08 19.47 -9.06
C TRP A 539 23.47 18.69 -7.80
N LYS A 540 23.77 19.44 -6.74
CA LYS A 540 24.29 18.90 -5.48
C LYS A 540 23.18 18.25 -4.67
N LEU A 541 23.52 17.16 -4.01
CA LEU A 541 22.70 16.55 -2.96
C LEU A 541 23.21 17.00 -1.59
N SER A 542 22.36 16.91 -0.56
CA SER A 542 22.79 17.16 0.81
C SER A 542 23.76 16.08 1.32
N ALA A 543 24.64 16.44 2.25
CA ALA A 543 25.52 15.48 2.92
C ALA A 543 24.71 14.36 3.62
N ALA A 544 23.55 14.71 4.18
CA ALA A 544 22.62 13.74 4.77
C ALA A 544 22.11 12.73 3.73
N GLN A 545 21.80 13.18 2.50
CA GLN A 545 21.39 12.29 1.43
C GLN A 545 22.52 11.33 1.03
N HIS A 546 23.75 11.82 0.88
CA HIS A 546 24.91 10.98 0.55
C HIS A 546 25.17 9.91 1.61
N VAL A 547 25.13 10.28 2.90
CA VAL A 547 25.27 9.33 4.00
C VAL A 547 24.14 8.31 3.98
N ALA A 548 22.90 8.75 3.79
CA ALA A 548 21.73 7.88 3.75
C ALA A 548 21.77 6.91 2.55
N ASP A 549 22.25 7.35 1.39
CA ASP A 549 22.48 6.50 0.22
C ASP A 549 23.52 5.41 0.52
N GLY A 550 24.64 5.78 1.15
CA GLY A 550 25.67 4.83 1.57
C GLY A 550 25.15 3.81 2.59
N VAL A 551 24.42 4.26 3.61
CA VAL A 551 23.80 3.37 4.62
C VAL A 551 22.82 2.40 3.97
N THR A 552 21.95 2.89 3.08
CA THR A 552 20.98 2.06 2.36
C THR A 552 21.69 1.05 1.45
N LEU A 553 22.75 1.44 0.74
CA LEU A 553 23.52 0.54 -0.11
C LEU A 553 24.18 -0.59 0.72
N VAL A 554 24.83 -0.25 1.84
CA VAL A 554 25.43 -1.24 2.74
C VAL A 554 24.37 -2.18 3.31
N ALA A 555 23.21 -1.64 3.71
CA ALA A 555 22.09 -2.44 4.19
C ALA A 555 21.57 -3.41 3.12
N LEU A 556 21.44 -2.95 1.86
CA LEU A 556 21.02 -3.78 0.73
C LEU A 556 22.01 -4.92 0.46
N LEU A 557 23.32 -4.63 0.43
CA LEU A 557 24.36 -5.65 0.27
C LEU A 557 24.32 -6.67 1.42
N GLY A 558 24.12 -6.21 2.66
CA GLY A 558 23.94 -7.08 3.82
C GLY A 558 22.72 -8.00 3.70
N ILE A 559 21.59 -7.49 3.22
CA ILE A 559 20.37 -8.27 2.97
C ILE A 559 20.62 -9.35 1.93
N ILE A 560 21.28 -9.00 0.82
CA ILE A 560 21.63 -9.96 -0.25
C ILE A 560 22.52 -11.07 0.32
N LEU A 561 23.57 -10.71 1.06
CA LEU A 561 24.49 -11.67 1.68
C LEU A 561 23.75 -12.61 2.64
N VAL A 562 22.94 -12.09 3.57
CA VAL A 562 22.18 -12.92 4.52
C VAL A 562 21.21 -13.85 3.79
N THR A 563 20.57 -13.37 2.72
CA THR A 563 19.64 -14.18 1.91
C THR A 563 20.36 -15.34 1.24
N VAL A 564 21.53 -15.08 0.62
CA VAL A 564 22.37 -16.11 0.00
C VAL A 564 22.84 -17.14 1.04
N LEU A 565 23.38 -16.68 2.16
CA LEU A 565 23.83 -17.56 3.25
C LEU A 565 22.68 -18.42 3.80
N SER A 566 21.48 -17.86 3.90
CA SER A 566 20.27 -18.59 4.33
C SER A 566 19.86 -19.68 3.35
N ALA A 567 19.94 -19.39 2.05
CA ALA A 567 19.66 -20.37 1.00
C ALA A 567 20.67 -21.53 1.05
N LEU A 568 21.97 -21.22 1.16
CA LEU A 568 23.04 -22.22 1.27
C LEU A 568 22.90 -23.08 2.53
N TYR A 569 22.61 -22.46 3.68
CA TYR A 569 22.37 -23.18 4.93
C TYR A 569 21.20 -24.16 4.83
N THR A 570 20.10 -23.73 4.20
CA THR A 570 18.92 -24.57 3.98
C THR A 570 19.23 -25.74 3.05
N CYS A 571 19.97 -25.49 1.96
CA CYS A 571 20.40 -26.54 1.03
C CYS A 571 21.27 -27.59 1.73
N ARG A 572 22.24 -27.16 2.56
CA ARG A 572 23.11 -28.06 3.33
C ARG A 572 22.32 -28.95 4.28
N LYS A 573 21.33 -28.38 4.99
CA LYS A 573 20.48 -29.14 5.93
C LYS A 573 19.61 -30.19 5.23
N ILE A 574 19.11 -29.87 4.02
CA ILE A 574 18.34 -30.82 3.21
C ILE A 574 19.25 -31.96 2.71
N TRP A 575 20.48 -31.65 2.30
CA TRP A 575 21.47 -32.65 1.88
C TRP A 575 21.89 -33.57 3.02
N SER A 576 22.20 -33.01 4.20
CA SER A 576 22.59 -33.79 5.37
C SER A 576 21.45 -34.61 6.00
N ALA A 577 20.19 -34.35 5.63
CA ALA A 577 19.04 -35.14 6.08
C ALA A 577 18.69 -36.29 5.12
N ARG A 578 19.38 -36.39 3.98
CA ARG A 578 19.18 -37.41 2.94
C ARG A 578 20.32 -38.43 2.86
N GLY A 579 21.47 -38.15 3.44
CA GLY A 579 22.56 -39.11 3.68
C GLY A 579 22.60 -39.45 5.15
#